data_AF-A0A1S2L8W3-F1
#
_entry.id   AF-A0A1S2L8W3-F1
#
_cell.length_a   1.000
_cell.length_b   1.000
_cell.length_c   1.000
_cell.angle_alpha   90.00
_cell.angle_beta   90.00
_cell.angle_gamma   90.00
#
_symmetry.space_group_name_H-M   'P 1'
#
loop_
_entity.id
_entity.type
_entity.pdbx_description
1 polymer ?
#
loop_
_entity_poly.entity_id
_entity_poly.type
_entity_poly.pdbx_seq_one_letter_code
_entity_poly.pdbx_strand_id
1 'polypeptide(L)'
;MDHFLFTQLEFVRNKTLTIINEISEEEADFIPEGFKNNIRWHLGHIYFVNEKFLFSTVGLPMEMPDNFSVFFAPGTSPLTWKGVQPTIQELGILLEKQQQRIKETLKERLHEKVNQPITLKSGLKLETTEQFLSFNLYHEGVHLGTTECIRKLYK
;
A
#
# COMPACT_ATOMS: atom_id res chain seq x y z
N MET A 1 4.98 -24.99 -6.52
CA MET A 1 5.48 -24.38 -5.28
C MET A 1 5.39 -22.88 -5.50
N ASP A 2 4.69 -22.14 -4.64
CA ASP A 2 4.51 -20.70 -4.84
C ASP A 2 5.86 -19.98 -4.83
N HIS A 3 6.05 -19.00 -5.72
CA HIS A 3 7.28 -18.22 -5.77
C HIS A 3 7.51 -17.49 -4.44
N PHE A 4 8.75 -17.51 -3.93
CA PHE A 4 9.09 -17.00 -2.58
C PHE A 4 8.64 -15.54 -2.35
N LEU A 5 8.57 -14.75 -3.42
CA LEU A 5 8.14 -13.36 -3.39
C LEU A 5 6.70 -13.22 -2.86
N PHE A 6 5.78 -14.12 -3.22
CA PHE A 6 4.41 -14.07 -2.70
C PHE A 6 4.35 -14.40 -1.22
N THR A 7 5.16 -15.34 -0.74
CA THR A 7 5.29 -15.64 0.69
C THR A 7 5.82 -14.42 1.47
N GLN A 8 6.79 -13.70 0.90
CA GLN A 8 7.35 -12.50 1.52
C GLN A 8 6.35 -11.33 1.54
N LEU A 9 5.62 -11.12 0.44
CA LEU A 9 4.55 -10.12 0.36
C LEU A 9 3.45 -10.42 1.38
N GLU A 10 3.01 -11.67 1.47
CA GLU A 10 2.01 -12.11 2.44
C GLU A 10 2.50 -11.90 3.89
N PHE A 11 3.77 -12.20 4.17
CA PHE A 11 4.36 -11.93 5.48
C PHE A 11 4.29 -10.44 5.85
N VAL A 12 4.70 -9.54 4.96
CA VAL A 12 4.67 -8.09 5.21
C VAL A 12 3.23 -7.59 5.34
N ARG A 13 2.33 -8.02 4.45
CA ARG A 13 0.90 -7.68 4.53
C ARG A 13 0.27 -8.11 5.84
N ASN A 14 0.57 -9.31 6.33
CA ASN A 14 0.07 -9.80 7.61
C ASN A 14 0.55 -8.95 8.79
N LYS A 15 1.76 -8.39 8.72
CA LYS A 15 2.23 -7.41 9.72
C LYS A 15 1.45 -6.11 9.63
N THR A 16 1.22 -5.58 8.43
CA THR A 16 0.37 -4.40 8.21
C THR A 16 -1.04 -4.60 8.77
N LEU A 17 -1.68 -5.74 8.47
CA LEU A 17 -3.02 -6.08 8.96
C LEU A 17 -3.07 -6.29 10.48
N THR A 18 -1.99 -6.81 11.08
CA THR A 18 -1.90 -6.94 12.54
C THR A 18 -2.02 -5.59 13.23
N ILE A 19 -1.33 -4.56 12.73
CA ILE A 19 -1.39 -3.20 13.30
C ILE A 19 -2.82 -2.65 13.29
N ILE A 20 -3.57 -2.85 12.19
CA ILE A 20 -4.95 -2.38 12.05
C ILE A 20 -5.84 -2.90 13.19
N ASN A 21 -5.62 -4.14 13.63
CA ASN A 21 -6.38 -4.77 14.70
C ASN A 21 -5.95 -4.33 16.11
N GLU A 22 -4.84 -3.60 16.24
CA GLU A 22 -4.26 -3.21 17.51
C GLU A 22 -4.23 -1.69 17.76
N ILE A 23 -4.89 -0.91 16.88
CA ILE A 23 -4.98 0.55 17.00
C ILE A 23 -6.44 1.00 16.94
N SER A 24 -6.71 2.12 17.60
CA SER A 24 -7.96 2.88 17.51
C SER A 24 -7.98 3.81 16.31
N GLU A 25 -9.16 4.33 15.95
CA GLU A 25 -9.29 5.40 14.93
C GLU A 25 -8.52 6.67 15.34
N GLU A 26 -8.48 6.98 16.64
CA GLU A 26 -7.73 8.13 17.17
C GLU A 26 -6.22 7.96 16.98
N GLU A 27 -5.67 6.79 17.34
CA GLU A 27 -4.27 6.43 17.05
C GLU A 27 -3.97 6.49 15.55
N ALA A 28 -4.93 6.06 14.73
CA ALA A 28 -4.77 6.06 13.28
C ALA A 28 -4.71 7.46 12.67
N ASP A 29 -5.42 8.41 13.29
CA ASP A 29 -5.52 9.79 12.84
C ASP A 29 -4.47 10.72 13.46
N PHE A 30 -3.74 10.27 14.48
CA PHE A 30 -2.66 11.02 15.09
C PHE A 30 -1.54 11.38 14.11
N ILE A 31 -1.20 12.68 14.06
CA ILE A 31 -0.09 13.22 13.29
C ILE A 31 0.99 13.69 14.28
N PRO A 32 2.13 13.00 14.39
CA PRO A 32 3.21 13.44 15.27
C PRO A 32 3.80 14.79 14.84
N GLU A 33 4.40 15.51 15.77
CA GLU A 33 5.08 16.77 15.47
C GLU A 33 6.19 16.58 14.41
N GLY A 34 6.21 17.46 13.41
CA GLY A 34 7.14 17.38 12.28
C GLY A 34 6.73 16.41 11.16
N PHE A 35 5.68 15.60 11.36
CA PHE A 35 5.11 14.74 10.31
C PHE A 35 4.01 15.46 9.54
N LYS A 36 3.78 15.00 8.30
CA LYS A 36 2.66 15.46 7.45
C LYS A 36 1.63 14.37 7.20
N ASN A 37 1.85 13.15 7.71
CA ASN A 37 1.02 11.98 7.47
C ASN A 37 0.77 11.25 8.80
N ASN A 38 -0.33 10.53 8.86
CA ASN A 38 -0.71 9.66 9.98
C ASN A 38 -0.74 8.20 9.51
N ILE A 39 -1.06 7.28 10.42
CA ILE A 39 -1.12 5.84 10.12
C ILE A 39 -2.19 5.56 9.06
N ARG A 40 -3.36 6.19 9.13
CA ARG A 40 -4.43 6.00 8.13
C ARG A 40 -3.93 6.33 6.72
N TRP A 41 -3.18 7.43 6.57
CA TRP A 41 -2.58 7.80 5.29
C TRP A 41 -1.64 6.70 4.78
N HIS A 42 -0.78 6.14 5.64
CA HIS A 42 0.15 5.09 5.24
C HIS A 42 -0.56 3.82 4.78
N LEU A 43 -1.60 3.37 5.49
CA LEU A 43 -2.39 2.19 5.13
C LEU A 43 -3.10 2.36 3.78
N GLY A 44 -3.79 3.50 3.58
CA GLY A 44 -4.44 3.79 2.32
C GLY A 44 -3.43 4.00 1.17
N HIS A 45 -2.27 4.57 1.46
CA HIS A 45 -1.21 4.79 0.47
C HIS A 45 -0.63 3.47 -0.05
N ILE A 46 -0.38 2.51 0.83
CA ILE A 46 0.03 1.15 0.44
C ILE A 46 -0.99 0.57 -0.55
N TYR A 47 -2.28 0.63 -0.21
CA TYR A 47 -3.34 0.11 -1.09
C TYR A 47 -3.34 0.81 -2.45
N PHE A 48 -3.29 2.15 -2.47
CA PHE A 48 -3.31 2.95 -3.68
C PHE A 48 -2.13 2.62 -4.61
N VAL A 49 -0.92 2.54 -4.06
CA VAL A 49 0.29 2.27 -4.85
C VAL A 49 0.23 0.85 -5.42
N ASN A 50 -0.20 -0.14 -4.65
CA ASN A 50 -0.38 -1.50 -5.15
C ASN A 50 -1.40 -1.58 -6.28
N GLU A 51 -2.57 -0.94 -6.17
CA GLU A 51 -3.55 -0.89 -7.27
C GLU A 51 -2.92 -0.31 -8.55
N LYS A 52 -2.19 0.80 -8.42
CA LYS A 52 -1.52 1.43 -9.55
C LYS A 52 -0.42 0.55 -10.15
N PHE A 53 0.46 0.01 -9.32
CA PHE A 53 1.71 -0.60 -9.77
C PHE A 53 1.56 -2.06 -10.14
N LEU A 54 0.59 -2.78 -9.57
CA LEU A 54 0.43 -4.22 -9.75
C LEU A 54 -0.76 -4.57 -10.64
N PHE A 55 -1.74 -3.68 -10.81
CA PHE A 55 -2.89 -3.93 -11.67
C PHE A 55 -2.86 -3.02 -12.90
N SER A 56 -2.82 -1.69 -12.72
CA SER A 56 -2.91 -0.76 -13.86
C SER A 56 -1.74 -0.90 -14.85
N THR A 57 -0.51 -1.11 -14.38
CA THR A 57 0.68 -1.24 -15.25
C THR A 57 0.63 -2.47 -16.15
N VAL A 58 -0.06 -3.54 -15.72
CA VAL A 58 -0.24 -4.79 -16.48
C VAL A 58 -1.60 -4.87 -17.19
N GLY A 59 -2.33 -3.75 -17.26
CA GLY A 59 -3.62 -3.63 -17.96
C GLY A 59 -4.81 -4.25 -17.23
N LEU A 60 -4.69 -4.54 -15.93
CA LEU A 60 -5.80 -5.01 -15.11
C LEU A 60 -6.56 -3.83 -14.50
N PRO A 61 -7.89 -3.98 -14.26
CA PRO A 61 -8.67 -2.96 -13.58
C PRO A 61 -8.18 -2.79 -12.15
N MET A 62 -8.16 -1.54 -11.69
CA MET A 62 -7.98 -1.23 -10.28
C MET A 62 -9.34 -1.28 -9.58
N GLU A 63 -9.34 -1.67 -8.31
CA GLU A 63 -10.49 -1.52 -7.42
C GLU A 63 -10.13 -0.49 -6.37
N MET A 64 -10.83 0.64 -6.35
CA MET A 64 -10.65 1.67 -5.34
C MET A 64 -12.00 2.32 -5.04
N PRO A 65 -12.29 2.68 -3.78
CA PRO A 65 -13.42 3.54 -3.45
C PRO A 65 -13.37 4.88 -4.19
N ASP A 66 -14.52 5.56 -4.26
CA ASP A 66 -14.58 6.92 -4.80
C ASP A 66 -13.69 7.87 -4.01
N ASN A 67 -13.06 8.81 -4.72
CA ASN A 67 -12.15 9.83 -4.15
C ASN A 67 -10.92 9.27 -3.41
N PHE A 68 -10.63 7.96 -3.47
CA PHE A 68 -9.50 7.36 -2.75
C PHE A 68 -8.15 8.02 -3.10
N SER A 69 -7.99 8.44 -4.36
CA SER A 69 -6.80 9.17 -4.82
C SER A 69 -6.63 10.55 -4.17
N VAL A 70 -7.71 11.23 -3.79
CA VAL A 70 -7.65 12.53 -3.10
C VAL A 70 -7.01 12.38 -1.72
N PHE A 71 -7.20 11.22 -1.08
CA PHE A 71 -6.70 10.95 0.25
C PHE A 71 -5.30 10.33 0.26
N PHE A 72 -5.02 9.39 -0.64
CA PHE A 72 -3.89 8.47 -0.48
C PHE A 72 -2.88 8.48 -1.63
N ALA A 73 -3.09 9.28 -2.67
CA ALA A 73 -2.12 9.40 -3.76
C ALA A 73 -0.79 10.02 -3.26
N PRO A 74 0.36 9.75 -3.91
CA PRO A 74 1.62 10.37 -3.57
C PRO A 74 1.51 11.91 -3.49
N GLY A 75 2.00 12.50 -2.39
CA GLY A 75 1.99 13.95 -2.17
C GLY A 75 0.75 14.51 -1.47
N THR A 76 -0.27 13.68 -1.22
CA THR A 76 -1.42 14.04 -0.37
C THR A 76 -1.05 14.02 1.12
N SER A 77 -1.89 14.64 1.95
CA SER A 77 -1.68 14.71 3.39
C SER A 77 -3.02 14.81 4.14
N PRO A 78 -3.18 14.14 5.30
CA PRO A 78 -4.34 14.32 6.17
C PRO A 78 -4.58 15.76 6.62
N LEU A 79 -3.55 16.62 6.61
CA LEU A 79 -3.67 18.05 6.92
C LEU A 79 -4.55 18.81 5.92
N THR A 80 -4.76 18.27 4.72
CA THR A 80 -5.51 18.92 3.64
C THR A 80 -6.74 18.13 3.19
N TRP A 81 -7.05 17.01 3.83
CA TRP A 81 -8.18 16.17 3.47
C TRP A 81 -9.52 16.89 3.65
N LYS A 82 -10.45 16.60 2.74
CA LYS A 82 -11.84 17.04 2.80
C LYS A 82 -12.75 15.85 2.49
N GLY A 83 -13.84 15.73 3.23
CA GLY A 83 -14.78 14.62 3.09
C GLY A 83 -14.50 13.48 4.06
N VAL A 84 -15.22 12.37 3.87
CA VAL A 84 -15.14 11.19 4.73
C VAL A 84 -14.12 10.22 4.15
N GLN A 85 -13.03 10.02 4.89
CA GLN A 85 -12.01 9.04 4.62
C GLN A 85 -12.46 7.63 5.08
N PRO A 86 -11.96 6.55 4.46
CA PRO A 86 -12.22 5.19 4.92
C PRO A 86 -11.74 4.97 6.36
N THR A 87 -12.53 4.22 7.13
CA THR A 87 -12.17 3.71 8.47
C THR A 87 -10.96 2.78 8.40
N ILE A 88 -10.27 2.55 9.52
CA ILE A 88 -9.13 1.62 9.51
C ILE A 88 -9.56 0.19 9.20
N GLN A 89 -10.76 -0.22 9.63
CA GLN A 89 -11.31 -1.54 9.32
C GLN A 89 -11.65 -1.66 7.84
N GLU A 90 -12.21 -0.61 7.21
CA GLU A 90 -12.42 -0.59 5.74
C GLU A 90 -11.10 -0.73 4.98
N LEU A 91 -10.05 -0.01 5.41
CA LEU A 91 -8.71 -0.16 4.82
C LEU A 91 -8.15 -1.57 5.03
N GLY A 92 -8.38 -2.18 6.19
CA GLY A 92 -7.99 -3.57 6.47
C GLY A 92 -8.63 -4.56 5.50
N ILE A 93 -9.95 -4.46 5.29
CA ILE A 93 -10.69 -5.30 4.35
C ILE A 93 -10.17 -5.12 2.93
N LEU A 94 -9.89 -3.88 2.52
CA LEU A 94 -9.34 -3.57 1.20
C LEU A 94 -7.96 -4.23 1.04
N LEU A 95 -7.06 -4.04 1.99
CA LEU A 95 -5.71 -4.62 1.97
C LEU A 95 -5.74 -6.16 1.96
N GLU A 96 -6.60 -6.79 2.75
CA GLU A 96 -6.73 -8.25 2.76
C GLU A 96 -7.17 -8.79 1.39
N LYS A 97 -8.21 -8.20 0.79
CA LYS A 97 -8.71 -8.59 -0.53
C LYS A 97 -7.69 -8.35 -1.64
N GLN A 98 -6.96 -7.23 -1.58
CA GLN A 98 -5.93 -6.92 -2.56
C GLN A 98 -4.79 -7.96 -2.55
N GLN A 99 -4.40 -8.46 -1.37
CA GLN A 99 -3.36 -9.50 -1.29
C GLN A 99 -3.76 -10.79 -2.01
N GLN A 100 -5.02 -11.20 -1.84
CA GLN A 100 -5.58 -12.36 -2.56
C GLN A 100 -5.55 -12.12 -4.07
N ARG A 101 -6.06 -10.97 -4.51
CA ARG A 101 -6.05 -10.56 -5.93
C ARG A 101 -4.64 -10.51 -6.52
N ILE A 102 -3.66 -9.96 -5.81
CA ILE A 102 -2.25 -9.92 -6.24
C ILE A 102 -1.75 -11.34 -6.52
N LYS A 103 -1.96 -12.27 -5.59
CA LYS A 103 -1.51 -13.65 -5.73
C LYS A 103 -2.22 -14.37 -6.89
N GLU A 104 -3.54 -14.28 -6.94
CA GLU A 104 -4.34 -14.98 -7.94
C GLU A 104 -4.07 -14.50 -9.37
N THR A 105 -3.91 -13.19 -9.55
CA THR A 105 -3.80 -12.59 -10.88
C THR A 105 -2.37 -12.52 -11.40
N LEU A 106 -1.36 -12.47 -10.53
CA LEU A 106 0.03 -12.19 -10.93
C LEU A 106 0.99 -13.38 -10.78
N LYS A 107 0.62 -14.46 -10.09
CA LYS A 107 1.52 -15.61 -9.85
C LYS A 107 2.07 -16.24 -11.13
N GLU A 108 1.27 -16.30 -12.19
CA GLU A 108 1.68 -16.84 -13.50
C GLU A 108 2.22 -15.77 -14.44
N ARG A 109 2.29 -14.50 -14.01
CA ARG A 109 2.62 -13.32 -14.84
C ARG A 109 3.92 -12.64 -14.42
N LEU A 110 4.73 -13.28 -13.57
CA LEU A 110 5.93 -12.69 -12.95
C LEU A 110 6.90 -12.08 -13.98
N HIS A 111 7.21 -12.82 -15.03
CA HIS A 111 8.19 -12.42 -16.03
C HIS A 111 7.58 -11.64 -17.22
N GLU A 112 6.28 -11.34 -17.17
CA GLU A 112 5.65 -10.50 -18.17
C GLU A 112 6.19 -9.07 -18.09
N LYS A 113 6.39 -8.45 -19.27
CA LYS A 113 6.62 -7.02 -19.34
C LYS A 113 5.32 -6.29 -19.05
N VAL A 114 5.41 -5.21 -18.28
CA VAL A 114 4.28 -4.33 -18.04
C VAL A 114 3.98 -3.49 -19.28
N ASN A 115 2.72 -3.10 -19.45
CA ASN A 115 2.30 -2.19 -20.51
C ASN A 115 2.87 -0.77 -20.32
N GLN A 116 3.09 -0.39 -19.07
CA GLN A 116 3.60 0.94 -18.69
C GLN A 116 4.81 0.82 -17.77
N PRO A 117 6.03 0.70 -18.34
CA PRO A 117 7.25 0.77 -17.56
C PRO A 117 7.37 2.10 -16.82
N ILE A 118 7.86 2.05 -15.58
CA ILE A 118 8.01 3.25 -14.73
C ILE A 118 9.48 3.40 -14.34
N THR A 119 10.02 4.60 -14.53
CA THR A 119 11.28 5.01 -13.90
C THR A 119 10.96 5.88 -12.70
N LEU A 120 11.29 5.41 -11.51
CA LEU A 120 11.12 6.16 -10.26
C LEU A 120 12.08 7.36 -10.23
N LYS A 121 11.79 8.34 -9.37
CA LYS A 121 12.65 9.52 -9.19
C LYS A 121 14.10 9.17 -8.77
N SER A 122 14.31 7.99 -8.18
CA SER A 122 15.62 7.44 -7.84
C SER A 122 16.42 6.96 -9.05
N GLY A 123 15.82 6.90 -10.25
CA GLY A 123 16.41 6.31 -11.45
C GLY A 123 16.15 4.81 -11.60
N LEU A 124 15.51 4.16 -10.62
CA LEU A 124 15.13 2.74 -10.72
C LEU A 124 14.07 2.55 -11.79
N LYS A 125 14.35 1.73 -12.80
CA LYS A 125 13.42 1.37 -13.86
C LYS A 125 12.76 0.02 -13.56
N LEU A 126 11.43 -0.02 -13.65
CA LEU A 126 10.59 -1.20 -13.45
C LEU A 126 9.86 -1.52 -14.77
N GLU A 127 10.08 -2.71 -15.29
CA GLU A 127 9.61 -3.15 -16.61
C GLU A 127 8.87 -4.49 -16.57
N THR A 128 8.99 -5.27 -15.49
CA THR A 128 8.31 -6.56 -15.33
C THR A 128 7.44 -6.60 -14.08
N THR A 129 6.43 -7.47 -14.09
CA THR A 129 5.55 -7.70 -12.93
C THR A 129 6.37 -8.04 -11.68
N GLU A 130 7.37 -8.91 -11.80
CA GLU A 130 8.27 -9.29 -10.70
C GLU A 130 9.04 -8.10 -10.13
N GLN A 131 9.54 -7.20 -10.98
CA GLN A 131 10.22 -5.98 -10.53
C GLN A 131 9.27 -5.06 -9.74
N PHE A 132 8.02 -4.92 -10.19
CA PHE A 132 7.02 -4.16 -9.44
C PHE A 132 6.64 -4.84 -8.12
N LEU A 133 6.48 -6.17 -8.09
CA LEU A 133 6.19 -6.91 -6.86
C LEU A 133 7.34 -6.78 -5.85
N SER A 134 8.58 -6.90 -6.31
CA SER A 134 9.77 -6.69 -5.47
C SER A 134 9.85 -5.27 -4.93
N PHE A 135 9.55 -4.26 -5.75
CA PHE A 135 9.48 -2.88 -5.29
C PHE A 135 8.37 -2.66 -4.25
N ASN A 136 7.18 -3.24 -4.46
CA ASN A 136 6.07 -3.11 -3.52
C ASN A 136 6.37 -3.78 -2.18
N LEU A 137 7.12 -4.89 -2.16
CA LEU A 137 7.61 -5.49 -0.90
C LEU A 137 8.44 -4.48 -0.08
N TYR A 138 9.37 -3.79 -0.74
CA TYR A 138 10.16 -2.72 -0.11
C TYR A 138 9.29 -1.54 0.33
N HIS A 139 8.42 -1.06 -0.56
CA HIS A 139 7.55 0.11 -0.32
C HIS A 139 6.61 -0.11 0.87
N GLU A 140 5.93 -1.26 0.93
CA GLU A 140 5.06 -1.60 2.05
C GLU A 140 5.87 -1.75 3.35
N GLY A 141 7.06 -2.36 3.30
CA GLY A 141 7.96 -2.45 4.45
C GLY A 141 8.37 -1.07 5.02
N VAL A 142 8.62 -0.08 4.16
CA VAL A 142 8.93 1.30 4.59
C VAL A 142 7.73 1.95 5.27
N HIS A 143 6.53 1.79 4.72
CA HIS A 143 5.31 2.36 5.30
C HIS A 143 4.86 1.66 6.58
N LEU A 144 5.08 0.35 6.67
CA LEU A 144 4.92 -0.42 7.90
C LEU A 144 5.87 0.10 9.00
N GLY A 145 7.16 0.26 8.68
CA GLY A 145 8.13 0.80 9.63
C GLY A 145 7.78 2.22 10.10
N THR A 146 7.30 3.07 9.20
CA THR A 146 6.85 4.43 9.54
C THR A 146 5.61 4.40 10.43
N THR A 147 4.67 3.50 10.15
CA THR A 147 3.46 3.28 10.95
C THR A 147 3.80 2.89 12.38
N GLU A 148 4.74 1.95 12.57
CA GLU A 148 5.23 1.54 13.89
C GLU A 148 5.89 2.71 14.64
N CYS A 149 6.65 3.56 13.95
CA CYS A 149 7.24 4.76 14.55
C CYS A 149 6.16 5.75 15.02
N ILE A 150 5.17 6.06 14.18
CA ILE A 150 4.06 6.96 14.54
C ILE A 150 3.30 6.41 15.75
N ARG A 151 3.00 5.11 15.75
CA ARG A 151 2.32 4.42 16.86
C ARG A 151 3.09 4.53 18.17
N LYS A 152 4.42 4.46 18.13
CA LYS A 152 5.28 4.65 19.32
C LYS A 152 5.31 6.10 19.82
N LEU A 153 5.06 7.08 18.96
CA LEU A 153 5.03 8.50 19.33
C LEU A 153 3.68 8.94 19.90
N TYR A 154 2.62 8.17 19.64
CA TYR A 154 1.30 8.39 20.25
C TYR A 154 1.27 7.96 21.72
N LYS A 155 1.98 6.87 22.04
CA LYS A 155 2.09 6.30 23.39
C LYS A 155 3.07 7.09 24.25
#